data_AF-A0A383U603-F1
#
_entry.id   AF-A0A383U603-F1
#
_cell.length_a   1.000
_cell.length_b   1.000
_cell.length_c   1.000
_cell.angle_alpha   90.00
_cell.angle_beta   90.00
_cell.angle_gamma   90.00
#
_symmetry.space_group_name_H-M   'P 1'
#
loop_
_entity.id
_entity.type
_entity.pdbx_description
1 polymer ?
#
loop_
_entity_poly.entity_id
_entity_poly.type
_entity_poly.pdbx_seq_one_letter_code
_entity_poly.pdbx_strand_id
1 'polypeptide(L)'
;MKKIFMILVLGFVFLFLLVMNSCKSDGMRSFYCLSGNKCVTVLKSDNENIYIIYGMYKNREKPSDNYIKMSNNRYSNIHMILSKDGKLLIDIDKNATIVKQSSNGLIELYKENKVLNDSLYTYFDGKYNRYKKEVDFISINIQENYATDKDGKKIE
;
A
#
# COMPACT_ATOMS: atom_id res chain seq x y z
N MET A 1 -13.91 -42.64 -34.20
CA MET A 1 -14.81 -41.75 -33.44
C MET A 1 -14.47 -41.64 -31.95
N LYS A 2 -14.48 -42.72 -31.15
CA LYS A 2 -14.18 -42.66 -29.70
C LYS A 2 -12.83 -42.00 -29.34
N LYS A 3 -11.76 -42.28 -30.11
CA LYS A 3 -10.43 -41.68 -29.90
C LYS A 3 -10.40 -40.17 -30.17
N ILE A 4 -11.10 -39.71 -31.20
CA ILE A 4 -11.17 -38.27 -31.56
C ILE A 4 -11.97 -37.51 -30.50
N PHE A 5 -13.09 -38.09 -30.04
CA PHE A 5 -13.88 -37.52 -28.94
C PHE A 5 -13.06 -37.41 -27.64
N MET A 6 -12.28 -38.43 -27.30
CA MET A 6 -11.40 -38.41 -26.12
C MET A 6 -10.31 -37.34 -26.22
N ILE A 7 -9.72 -37.12 -27.40
CA ILE A 7 -8.72 -36.07 -27.63
C ILE A 7 -9.36 -34.68 -27.49
N LEU A 8 -10.56 -34.48 -28.02
CA LEU A 8 -11.29 -33.21 -27.89
C LEU A 8 -11.62 -32.91 -26.42
N VAL A 9 -12.05 -33.92 -25.65
CA VAL A 9 -12.32 -33.77 -24.22
C VAL A 9 -11.04 -33.42 -23.45
N LEU A 10 -9.93 -34.11 -23.71
CA LEU A 10 -8.64 -33.81 -23.07
C LEU A 10 -8.12 -32.40 -23.43
N GLY A 11 -8.27 -32.00 -24.69
CA GLY A 11 -7.91 -30.65 -25.14
C GLY A 11 -8.75 -29.58 -24.46
N PHE A 12 -10.05 -29.81 -24.30
CA PHE A 12 -10.95 -28.88 -23.60
C PHE A 12 -10.61 -28.77 -22.11
N VAL A 13 -10.32 -29.89 -21.43
CA VAL A 13 -9.89 -29.90 -20.02
C VAL A 13 -8.57 -29.13 -19.85
N PHE A 14 -7.61 -29.32 -20.76
CA PHE A 14 -6.34 -28.60 -20.73
C PHE A 14 -6.54 -27.08 -20.93
N LEU A 15 -7.36 -26.69 -21.91
CA LEU A 15 -7.69 -25.28 -22.15
C LEU A 15 -8.39 -24.66 -20.94
N PHE A 16 -9.33 -25.39 -20.33
CA PHE A 16 -10.05 -24.95 -19.14
C PHE A 16 -9.12 -24.73 -17.94
N LEU A 17 -8.14 -25.62 -17.72
CA LEU A 17 -7.13 -25.47 -16.67
C LEU A 17 -6.22 -24.24 -16.89
N LEU A 18 -5.88 -23.92 -18.14
CA LEU A 18 -5.11 -22.71 -18.47
C LEU A 18 -5.89 -21.43 -18.18
N VAL A 19 -7.18 -21.40 -18.54
CA VAL A 19 -8.07 -20.25 -18.26
C VAL A 19 -8.26 -20.07 -16.75
N MET A 20 -8.47 -21.16 -16.00
CA MET A 20 -8.61 -21.10 -14.54
C MET A 20 -7.35 -20.57 -13.84
N ASN A 21 -6.16 -20.96 -14.30
CA ASN A 21 -4.90 -20.42 -13.76
C ASN A 21 -4.67 -18.94 -14.08
N SER A 22 -5.34 -18.40 -15.10
CA SER A 22 -5.22 -17.01 -15.53
C SER A 22 -6.12 -16.06 -14.74
N CYS A 23 -7.13 -16.58 -14.04
CA CYS A 23 -8.09 -15.82 -13.23
C CYS A 23 -7.65 -15.67 -11.76
N LYS A 24 -6.36 -15.44 -11.51
CA LYS A 24 -5.94 -15.00 -10.17
C LYS A 24 -6.25 -13.51 -10.04
N SER A 25 -7.04 -13.17 -9.02
CA SER A 25 -7.24 -11.78 -8.61
C SER A 25 -5.90 -11.20 -8.19
N ASP A 26 -5.49 -10.09 -8.82
CA ASP A 26 -4.27 -9.36 -8.46
C ASP A 26 -4.42 -8.62 -7.12
N GLY A 27 -5.55 -8.81 -6.42
CA GLY A 27 -5.92 -8.06 -5.24
C GLY A 27 -6.56 -6.71 -5.56
N MET A 28 -7.02 -6.03 -4.52
CA MET A 28 -7.66 -4.72 -4.67
C MET A 28 -6.61 -3.61 -4.59
N ARG A 29 -6.66 -2.67 -5.53
CA ARG A 29 -5.74 -1.52 -5.63
C ARG A 29 -6.48 -0.21 -5.41
N SER A 30 -5.88 0.65 -4.60
CA SER A 30 -6.32 2.02 -4.37
C SER A 30 -5.15 2.98 -4.57
N PHE A 31 -5.43 4.17 -5.09
CA PHE A 31 -4.43 5.20 -5.34
C PHE A 31 -4.74 6.41 -4.46
N TYR A 32 -3.73 6.94 -3.78
CA TYR A 32 -3.88 8.13 -2.95
C TYR A 32 -2.74 9.09 -3.21
N CYS A 33 -3.06 10.37 -3.39
CA CYS A 33 -2.09 11.40 -3.72
C CYS A 33 -2.10 12.53 -2.69
N LEU A 34 -0.90 12.98 -2.32
CA LEU A 34 -0.64 14.23 -1.62
C LEU A 34 -0.45 15.37 -2.62
N SER A 35 -0.28 16.59 -2.10
CA SER A 35 0.13 17.73 -2.91
C SER A 35 1.45 17.46 -3.66
N GLY A 36 1.64 18.09 -4.82
CA GLY A 36 2.85 17.90 -5.64
C GLY A 36 2.94 16.57 -6.40
N ASN A 37 1.80 15.95 -6.73
CA ASN A 37 1.70 14.68 -7.48
C ASN A 37 2.46 13.51 -6.83
N LYS A 38 2.63 13.55 -5.50
CA LYS A 38 3.24 12.47 -4.73
C LYS A 38 2.16 11.46 -4.35
N CYS A 39 2.11 10.36 -5.09
CA CYS A 39 1.09 9.34 -4.91
C CYS A 39 1.66 8.06 -4.32
N VAL A 40 0.79 7.26 -3.74
CA VAL A 40 1.04 5.85 -3.40
C VAL A 40 -0.07 4.97 -3.94
N THR A 41 0.30 3.72 -4.22
CA THR A 41 -0.63 2.64 -4.48
C THR A 41 -0.69 1.74 -3.26
N VAL A 42 -1.88 1.55 -2.73
CA VAL A 42 -2.16 0.54 -1.71
C VAL A 42 -2.73 -0.68 -2.41
N LEU A 43 -1.96 -1.76 -2.40
CA LEU A 43 -2.36 -3.04 -2.97
C LEU A 43 -2.63 -4.05 -1.85
N LYS A 44 -3.86 -4.53 -1.76
CA LYS A 44 -4.25 -5.63 -0.88
C LYS A 44 -4.31 -6.92 -1.67
N SER A 45 -3.37 -7.83 -1.45
CA SER A 45 -3.43 -9.16 -2.08
C SER A 45 -4.29 -10.13 -1.29
N ASP A 46 -4.82 -11.13 -1.98
CA ASP A 46 -5.69 -12.18 -1.42
C ASP A 46 -5.02 -12.99 -0.29
N ASN A 47 -3.68 -13.03 -0.25
CA ASN A 47 -2.91 -13.71 0.81
C ASN A 47 -2.66 -12.82 2.03
N GLU A 48 -3.58 -11.91 2.36
CA GLU A 48 -3.47 -11.04 3.54
C GLU A 48 -2.20 -10.18 3.58
N ASN A 49 -1.54 -9.92 2.44
CA ASN A 49 -0.42 -8.99 2.38
C ASN A 49 -0.90 -7.64 1.85
N ILE A 50 -0.42 -6.58 2.50
CA ILE A 50 -0.66 -5.20 2.07
C ILE A 50 0.67 -4.63 1.58
N TYR A 51 0.62 -3.96 0.44
CA TYR A 51 1.76 -3.29 -0.17
C TYR A 51 1.45 -1.80 -0.29
N ILE A 52 2.37 -0.97 0.17
CA ILE A 52 2.35 0.47 -0.08
C ILE A 52 3.47 0.74 -1.08
N ILE A 53 3.11 1.08 -2.30
CA ILE A 53 4.04 1.24 -3.42
C ILE A 53 4.13 2.72 -3.77
N TYR A 54 5.33 3.24 -3.96
CA TYR A 54 5.52 4.61 -4.43
C TYR A 54 4.94 4.82 -5.83
N GLY A 55 4.15 5.87 -6.01
CA GLY A 55 3.54 6.26 -7.28
C GLY A 55 2.20 5.59 -7.60
N MET A 56 1.64 5.95 -8.76
CA MET A 56 0.43 5.33 -9.32
C MET A 56 0.77 4.05 -10.09
N TYR A 57 0.85 2.94 -9.38
CA TYR A 57 1.35 1.67 -9.89
C TYR A 57 0.21 0.78 -10.43
N LYS A 58 0.05 0.78 -11.75
CA LYS A 58 -1.02 0.05 -12.45
C LYS A 58 -0.61 -1.34 -12.96
N ASN A 59 0.69 -1.67 -12.95
CA ASN A 59 1.20 -2.91 -13.52
C ASN A 59 0.85 -4.12 -12.65
N ARG A 60 0.63 -5.29 -13.27
CA ARG A 60 0.28 -6.54 -12.55
C ARG A 60 1.42 -7.06 -11.70
N GLU A 61 2.60 -7.18 -12.30
CA GLU A 61 3.84 -7.54 -11.60
C GLU A 61 4.12 -6.54 -10.50
N LYS A 62 4.76 -6.95 -9.39
CA LYS A 62 5.13 -6.02 -8.32
C LYS A 62 6.48 -5.40 -8.64
N PRO A 63 6.74 -4.14 -8.24
CA PRO A 63 8.07 -3.58 -8.41
C PRO A 63 9.07 -4.33 -7.53
N SER A 64 10.33 -4.36 -7.96
CA SER A 64 11.42 -4.98 -7.20
C SER A 64 11.76 -4.21 -5.92
N ASP A 65 11.53 -2.89 -5.91
CA ASP A 65 11.78 -1.97 -4.79
C ASP A 65 10.77 -0.81 -4.74
N ASN A 66 10.99 0.18 -3.86
CA ASN A 66 10.13 1.35 -3.63
C ASN A 66 8.73 0.98 -3.12
N TYR A 67 8.68 -0.04 -2.27
CA TYR A 67 7.47 -0.42 -1.57
C TYR A 67 7.73 -0.90 -0.15
N ILE A 68 6.72 -0.76 0.69
CA ILE A 68 6.64 -1.39 2.00
C ILE A 68 5.66 -2.55 1.88
N LYS A 69 6.05 -3.72 2.37
CA LYS A 69 5.18 -4.89 2.51
C LYS A 69 4.92 -5.15 3.99
N MET A 70 3.66 -5.33 4.32
CA MET A 70 3.23 -5.75 5.65
C MET A 70 2.32 -6.98 5.55
N SER A 71 2.35 -7.83 6.58
CA SER A 71 1.35 -8.88 6.76
C SER A 71 0.15 -8.29 7.50
N ASN A 72 -1.06 -8.61 7.05
CA ASN A 72 -2.30 -8.11 7.63
C ASN A 72 -2.57 -8.85 8.94
N ASN A 73 -2.38 -8.15 10.06
CA ASN A 73 -2.58 -8.72 11.38
C ASN A 73 -3.59 -7.93 12.22
N ARG A 74 -4.44 -7.11 11.57
CA ARG A 74 -5.52 -6.22 12.09
C ARG A 74 -5.24 -4.72 11.91
N TYR A 75 -6.33 -4.00 11.64
CA TYR A 75 -6.52 -2.54 11.65
C TYR A 75 -5.26 -1.69 11.49
N SER A 76 -4.95 -1.29 10.27
CA SER A 76 -3.83 -0.38 10.01
C SER A 76 -4.37 0.90 9.38
N ASN A 77 -4.48 1.94 10.20
CA ASN A 77 -4.44 3.30 9.67
C ASN A 77 -2.99 3.63 9.38
N ILE A 78 -2.74 4.18 8.20
CA ILE A 78 -1.42 4.66 7.79
C ILE A 78 -1.51 6.16 7.64
N HIS A 79 -0.52 6.88 8.14
CA HIS A 79 -0.33 8.26 7.71
C HIS A 79 0.79 8.30 6.68
N MET A 80 0.46 8.82 5.49
CA MET A 80 1.43 9.14 4.46
C MET A 80 1.78 10.62 4.61
N ILE A 81 3.05 10.91 4.84
CA ILE A 81 3.56 12.25 5.15
C ILE A 81 4.59 12.63 4.09
N LEU A 82 4.46 13.82 3.51
CA LEU A 82 5.47 14.35 2.58
C LEU A 82 6.64 14.93 3.38
N SER A 83 7.83 14.35 3.21
CA SER A 83 9.04 14.89 3.82
C SER A 83 9.48 16.18 3.12
N LYS A 84 10.25 17.02 3.84
CA LYS A 84 10.85 18.23 3.25
C LYS A 84 11.77 17.94 2.06
N ASP A 85 12.37 16.76 2.04
CA ASP A 85 13.26 16.31 0.96
C ASP A 85 12.50 15.64 -0.20
N GLY A 86 11.16 15.67 -0.18
CA GLY A 86 10.30 15.14 -1.24
C GLY A 86 10.11 13.62 -1.22
N LYS A 87 10.53 12.95 -0.14
CA LYS A 87 10.30 11.51 0.13
C LYS A 87 8.95 11.31 0.80
N LEU A 88 8.43 10.08 0.75
CA LEU A 88 7.23 9.72 1.49
C LEU A 88 7.58 8.97 2.78
N LEU A 89 7.22 9.57 3.92
CA LEU A 89 7.31 8.92 5.21
C LEU A 89 5.97 8.22 5.49
N ILE A 90 6.06 6.95 5.83
CA ILE A 90 4.91 6.10 6.11
C ILE A 90 4.91 5.80 7.60
N ASP A 91 3.97 6.40 8.30
CA ASP A 91 3.70 6.11 9.71
C ASP A 91 2.60 5.05 9.79
N ILE A 92 2.95 3.93 10.41
CA ILE A 92 2.10 2.74 10.50
C ILE A 92 1.97 2.42 11.97
N ASP A 93 0.79 1.95 12.39
CA ASP A 93 0.58 1.44 13.74
C ASP A 93 1.74 0.53 14.18
N LYS A 94 2.21 0.75 15.41
CA LYS A 94 3.32 0.02 16.04
C LYS A 94 3.15 -1.50 16.01
N ASN A 95 1.91 -2.00 15.94
CA ASN A 95 1.59 -3.42 15.92
C ASN A 95 1.67 -4.05 14.53
N ALA A 96 1.90 -3.25 13.47
CA ALA A 96 2.00 -3.76 12.12
C ALA A 96 3.31 -4.53 11.91
N THR A 97 3.19 -5.74 11.37
CA THR A 97 4.33 -6.58 11.00
C THR A 97 4.85 -6.19 9.62
N ILE A 98 6.02 -5.57 9.58
CA ILE A 98 6.69 -5.20 8.33
C ILE A 98 7.52 -6.39 7.84
N VAL A 99 7.21 -6.85 6.64
CA VAL A 99 7.88 -7.98 5.97
C VAL A 99 9.00 -7.51 5.06
N LYS A 100 8.84 -6.34 4.41
CA LYS A 100 9.87 -5.74 3.58
C LYS A 100 9.75 -4.22 3.57
N GLN A 101 10.89 -3.56 3.54
CA GLN A 101 11.02 -2.11 3.37
C GLN A 101 11.70 -1.80 2.03
N SER A 102 11.54 -0.55 1.58
CA SER A 102 12.21 -0.04 0.41
C SER A 102 13.70 0.17 0.68
N SER A 103 14.57 -0.15 -0.29
CA SER A 103 16.02 0.11 -0.20
C SER A 103 16.45 1.45 -0.82
N ASN A 104 15.71 1.96 -1.80
CA ASN A 104 16.06 3.19 -2.54
C ASN A 104 15.62 4.51 -1.89
N GLY A 105 15.00 4.47 -0.70
CA GLY A 105 14.69 5.67 0.10
C GLY A 105 13.61 6.63 -0.45
N LEU A 106 12.89 6.30 -1.53
CA LEU A 106 11.75 7.12 -1.99
C LEU A 106 10.53 7.02 -1.05
N ILE A 107 10.42 5.88 -0.38
CA ILE A 107 9.44 5.61 0.66
C ILE A 107 10.19 5.05 1.86
N GLU A 108 9.94 5.61 3.04
CA GLU A 108 10.64 5.25 4.28
C GLU A 108 9.62 5.08 5.41
N LEU A 109 9.93 4.21 6.36
CA LEU A 109 9.10 4.08 7.56
C LEU A 109 9.42 5.18 8.55
N TYR A 110 8.38 5.86 9.03
CA TYR A 110 8.49 6.92 10.02
C TYR A 110 9.26 6.47 11.27
N LYS A 111 9.06 5.21 11.70
CA LYS A 111 9.66 4.67 12.93
C LYS A 111 11.18 4.50 12.88
N GLU A 112 11.80 4.40 11.71
CA GLU A 112 13.26 4.15 11.57
C GLU A 112 14.08 5.32 12.12
N ASN A 113 13.54 6.54 12.04
CA ASN A 113 14.14 7.75 12.62
C ASN A 113 13.13 8.49 13.52
N LYS A 114 12.41 7.75 14.37
CA LYS A 114 11.27 8.27 15.14
C LYS A 114 11.57 9.57 15.89
N VAL A 115 12.71 9.67 16.58
CA VAL A 115 13.06 10.88 17.37
C VAL A 115 13.22 12.10 16.47
N LEU A 116 13.93 11.95 15.34
CA LEU A 116 14.10 13.01 14.37
C LEU A 116 12.75 13.39 13.76
N ASN A 117 11.97 12.40 13.34
CA ASN A 117 10.68 12.63 12.71
C ASN A 117 9.68 13.28 13.67
N ASP A 118 9.63 12.86 14.94
CA ASP A 118 8.79 13.49 15.96
C ASP A 118 9.17 14.97 16.14
N SER A 119 10.47 15.28 16.19
CA SER A 119 10.96 16.66 16.31
C SER A 119 10.60 17.52 15.11
N LEU A 120 10.65 16.95 13.91
CA LEU A 120 10.38 17.67 12.66
C LEU A 120 8.89 17.87 12.40
N TYR A 121 8.10 16.82 12.61
CA TYR A 121 6.73 16.73 12.10
C TYR A 121 5.67 16.82 13.19
N THR A 122 5.99 16.56 14.47
CA THR A 122 4.98 16.55 15.53
C THR A 122 5.19 17.61 16.60
N TYR A 123 4.12 17.93 17.32
CA TYR A 123 4.14 18.67 18.57
C TYR A 123 3.14 18.05 19.55
N PHE A 124 3.32 18.30 20.84
CA PHE A 124 2.39 17.86 21.87
C PHE A 124 1.29 18.91 22.08
N ASP A 125 0.02 18.54 21.90
CA ASP A 125 -1.13 19.44 22.04
C ASP A 125 -1.67 19.54 23.50
N GLY A 126 -0.99 18.90 24.45
CA GLY A 126 -1.45 18.76 25.84
C GLY A 126 -2.07 17.38 26.13
N LYS A 127 -2.47 16.61 25.10
CA LYS A 127 -3.06 15.27 25.25
C LYS A 127 -2.44 14.24 24.31
N TYR A 128 -2.19 14.61 23.07
CA TYR A 128 -1.68 13.76 22.00
C TYR A 128 -0.55 14.44 21.24
N ASN A 129 0.30 13.63 20.62
CA ASN A 129 1.18 14.14 19.58
C ASN A 129 0.35 14.39 18.32
N ARG A 130 0.47 15.59 17.75
CA ARG A 130 -0.19 16.03 16.53
C ARG A 130 0.85 16.41 15.51
N TYR A 131 0.56 16.23 14.23
CA TYR A 131 1.41 16.82 13.21
C TYR A 131 1.31 18.35 13.25
N LYS A 132 2.44 19.02 13.00
CA LYS A 132 2.49 20.49 12.90
C LYS A 132 1.67 20.95 11.70
N LYS A 133 1.18 22.19 11.74
CA LYS A 133 0.22 22.73 10.76
C LYS A 133 0.74 22.73 9.32
N GLU A 134 2.05 22.93 9.16
CA GLU A 134 2.74 22.97 7.87
C GLU A 134 3.00 21.58 7.26
N VAL A 135 2.78 20.50 8.02
CA VAL A 135 3.01 19.14 7.54
C VAL A 135 1.87 18.73 6.63
N ASP A 136 2.20 18.33 5.41
CA ASP A 136 1.25 17.75 4.47
C ASP A 136 1.20 16.23 4.65
N PHE A 137 0.02 15.72 4.97
CA PHE A 137 -0.21 14.30 5.18
C PHE A 137 -1.64 13.90 4.82
N ILE A 138 -1.82 12.62 4.52
CA ILE A 138 -3.12 11.98 4.41
C ILE A 138 -3.16 10.77 5.34
N SER A 139 -4.34 10.49 5.88
CA SER A 139 -4.60 9.30 6.68
C SER A 139 -5.34 8.29 5.82
N ILE A 140 -4.74 7.13 5.59
CA ILE A 140 -5.31 6.04 4.81
C ILE A 140 -5.85 4.99 5.76
N ASN A 141 -7.16 4.77 5.71
CA ASN A 141 -7.78 3.63 6.34
C ASN A 141 -7.66 2.44 5.39
N ILE A 142 -6.66 1.58 5.65
CA ILE A 142 -6.45 0.42 4.79
C ILE A 142 -7.70 -0.43 4.78
N GLN A 143 -8.30 -0.75 5.93
CA GLN A 143 -9.41 -1.71 5.99
C GLN A 143 -10.59 -1.29 5.11
N GLU A 144 -11.02 -0.05 5.24
CA GLU A 144 -12.20 0.49 4.56
C GLU A 144 -11.88 1.13 3.19
N ASN A 145 -10.62 1.13 2.77
CA ASN A 145 -10.17 1.58 1.45
C ASN A 145 -10.46 3.04 1.13
N TYR A 146 -10.32 3.93 2.10
CA TYR A 146 -10.40 5.36 1.86
C TYR A 146 -9.23 6.09 2.49
N ALA A 147 -9.05 7.33 2.07
CA ALA A 147 -8.15 8.26 2.72
C ALA A 147 -8.89 9.53 3.13
N THR A 148 -8.36 10.21 4.14
CA THR A 148 -8.74 11.58 4.50
C THR A 148 -7.53 12.49 4.37
N ASP A 149 -7.77 13.75 4.04
CA ASP A 149 -6.76 14.78 4.12
C ASP A 149 -6.45 15.13 5.59
N LYS A 150 -5.50 16.07 5.78
CA LYS A 150 -5.08 16.56 7.09
C LYS A 150 -6.19 17.23 7.91
N ASP A 151 -7.25 17.69 7.24
CA ASP A 151 -8.42 18.31 7.87
C ASP A 151 -9.53 17.28 8.17
N GLY A 152 -9.29 16.00 7.86
CA GLY A 152 -10.21 14.89 8.10
C GLY A 152 -11.28 14.72 7.01
N LYS A 153 -11.20 15.47 5.91
CA LYS A 153 -12.14 15.33 4.80
C LYS A 153 -11.73 14.14 3.94
N LYS A 154 -12.70 13.30 3.57
CA LYS A 154 -12.48 12.14 2.71
C LYS A 154 -11.97 12.60 1.33
N ILE A 155 -10.95 11.92 0.84
CA ILE A 155 -10.38 12.11 -0.50
C ILE A 155 -11.07 11.11 -1.43
N GLU A 156 -11.67 11.62 -2.51
CA GLU A 156 -12.31 10.83 -3.57
C GLU A 156 -11.30 10.40 -4.65
#